data_AF-A0A7S3GF57-F1
#
_entry.id   AF-A0A7S3GF57-F1
#
_cell.length_a   1.000
_cell.length_b   1.000
_cell.length_c   1.000
_cell.angle_alpha   90.00
_cell.angle_beta   90.00
_cell.angle_gamma   90.00
#
_symmetry.space_group_name_H-M   'P 1'
#
loop_
_entity.id
_entity.type
_entity.pdbx_description
1 polymer ?
#
loop_
_entity_poly.entity_id
_entity_poly.type
_entity_poly.pdbx_seq_one_letter_code
_entity_poly.pdbx_strand_id
1 'polypeptide(L)'
;MEGENDSPLFSFRELFIAAISSAIGVAAFIRMGTLIGQEERADEQMRRGKERRKQFDWNIRQERERKWLTVHPDVEDEVIHSGAAELIEKMKRGEISAEVVMTVYCRRALLAAEKLNALAAFNFDEALMKARAADKQREEVEDISLLPPLFGLPVSIKENIKMEGFDATGGRTTFLFQPEEEDGSVVKALRGAGAIPFCKTNVPQCIIAAVTDNHIYGETVNAYSEQHSCGGSSGGEGALVGSLSSPLGIGTDLSGSLRNPAAWNGVVGFKPTGGRSYVKGVVFEGKLNDYELSTPMVPNVTGVLTQTVEDAALVMRTFYDGGETWDSVAEDEPTSPPLPFANDVYASTTPFLAPWD
;
A
#
# COMPACT_ATOMS: atom_id res chain seq x y z
N MET A 1 49.75 -36.16 68.47
CA MET A 1 49.00 -36.18 67.20
C MET A 1 48.25 -34.86 67.14
N GLU A 2 48.94 -33.80 66.73
CA GLU A 2 48.30 -32.52 66.38
C GLU A 2 48.29 -32.48 64.86
N GLY A 3 47.09 -32.61 64.29
CA GLY A 3 46.90 -32.50 62.85
C GLY A 3 46.82 -31.03 62.46
N GLU A 4 47.76 -30.58 61.64
CA GLU A 4 47.66 -29.34 60.88
C GLU A 4 46.39 -29.40 60.03
N ASN A 5 45.46 -28.50 60.29
CA ASN A 5 44.28 -28.28 59.47
C ASN A 5 44.52 -26.99 58.67
N ASP A 6 45.45 -27.06 57.72
CA ASP A 6 45.69 -26.00 56.74
C ASP A 6 44.52 -25.97 55.75
N SER A 7 43.52 -25.16 56.06
CA SER A 7 42.47 -24.79 55.12
C SER A 7 42.79 -23.39 54.56
N PRO A 8 42.91 -23.21 53.24
CA PRO A 8 43.21 -21.91 52.67
C PRO A 8 41.95 -21.06 52.69
N LEU A 9 41.79 -20.25 53.74
CA LEU A 9 40.75 -19.23 53.79
C LEU A 9 41.18 -18.08 52.87
N PHE A 10 40.60 -18.03 51.67
CA PHE A 10 40.75 -16.92 50.73
C PHE A 10 40.50 -15.58 51.44
N SER A 11 41.33 -14.58 51.15
CA SER A 11 41.15 -13.25 51.72
C SER A 11 39.85 -12.62 51.22
N PHE A 12 39.23 -11.75 52.02
CA PHE A 12 38.01 -11.03 51.63
C PHE A 12 38.17 -10.30 50.28
N ARG A 13 39.38 -9.82 49.98
CA ARG A 13 39.72 -9.18 48.71
C ARG A 13 39.68 -10.17 47.54
N GLU A 14 40.17 -11.39 47.70
CA GLU A 14 40.12 -12.44 46.67
C GLU A 14 38.70 -12.91 46.43
N LEU A 15 37.90 -13.11 47.50
CA LEU A 15 36.47 -13.44 47.39
C LEU A 15 35.69 -12.33 46.68
N PHE A 16 35.97 -11.07 46.97
CA PHE A 16 35.34 -9.92 46.33
C PHE A 16 35.72 -9.80 44.85
N ILE A 17 37.00 -9.97 44.50
CA ILE A 17 37.47 -9.97 43.11
C ILE A 17 36.87 -11.15 42.32
N ALA A 18 36.79 -12.34 42.93
CA ALA A 18 36.18 -13.51 42.31
C ALA A 18 34.67 -13.31 42.07
N ALA A 19 33.95 -12.70 43.02
CA ALA A 19 32.53 -12.39 42.88
C ALA A 19 32.27 -11.37 41.75
N ILE A 20 33.05 -10.28 41.67
CA ILE A 20 32.93 -9.29 40.59
C ILE A 20 33.27 -9.92 39.23
N SER A 21 34.34 -10.70 39.15
CA SER A 21 34.77 -11.36 37.91
C SER A 21 33.71 -12.35 37.41
N SER A 22 33.09 -13.09 38.33
CA SER A 22 31.99 -14.01 38.02
C SER A 22 30.74 -13.27 37.54
N ALA A 23 30.38 -12.15 38.18
CA ALA A 23 29.24 -11.33 37.78
C ALA A 23 29.43 -10.71 36.38
N ILE A 24 30.64 -10.22 36.06
CA ILE A 24 30.99 -9.74 34.72
C ILE A 24 30.91 -10.87 33.70
N GLY A 25 31.41 -12.07 34.04
CA GLY A 25 31.34 -13.25 33.19
C GLY A 25 29.90 -13.67 32.85
N VAL A 26 29.00 -13.69 33.84
CA VAL A 26 27.57 -14.00 33.63
C VAL A 26 26.90 -12.93 32.76
N ALA A 27 27.14 -11.64 33.03
CA ALA A 27 26.59 -10.56 32.21
C ALA A 27 27.08 -10.61 30.76
N ALA A 28 28.37 -10.90 30.54
CA ALA A 28 28.94 -11.07 29.21
C ALA A 28 28.33 -12.29 28.49
N PHE A 29 28.10 -13.40 29.19
CA PHE A 29 27.47 -14.60 28.64
C PHE A 29 26.01 -14.36 28.24
N ILE A 30 25.22 -13.68 29.09
CA ILE A 30 23.84 -13.27 28.77
C ILE A 30 23.82 -12.32 27.56
N ARG A 31 24.73 -11.34 27.53
CA ARG A 31 24.86 -10.41 26.39
C ARG A 31 25.26 -11.12 25.10
N MET A 32 26.16 -12.10 25.18
CA MET A 32 26.56 -12.91 24.02
C MET A 32 25.39 -13.76 23.52
N GLY A 33 24.66 -14.44 24.40
CA GLY A 33 23.48 -15.23 24.01
C GLY A 33 22.36 -14.37 23.39
N THR A 34 22.15 -13.15 23.90
CA THR A 34 21.19 -12.21 23.29
C THR A 34 21.64 -11.69 21.93
N LEU A 35 22.93 -11.42 21.73
CA LEU A 35 23.49 -11.04 20.43
C LEU A 35 23.37 -12.17 19.40
N ILE A 36 23.73 -13.40 19.78
CA ILE A 36 23.59 -14.58 18.91
C ILE A 36 22.12 -14.77 18.52
N GLY A 37 21.20 -14.71 19.50
CA GLY A 37 19.77 -14.81 19.23
C GLY A 37 19.22 -13.65 18.37
N GLN A 38 19.82 -12.46 18.42
CA GLN A 38 19.47 -11.35 17.53
C GLN A 38 19.96 -11.60 16.09
N GLU A 39 21.16 -12.15 15.93
CA GLU A 39 21.75 -12.51 14.64
C GLU A 39 20.96 -13.62 13.95
N GLU A 40 20.66 -14.72 14.66
CA GLU A 40 19.83 -15.82 14.13
C GLU A 40 18.45 -15.33 13.68
N ARG A 41 17.84 -14.43 14.44
CA ARG A 41 16.55 -13.80 14.06
C ARG A 41 16.72 -12.96 12.80
N ALA A 42 17.76 -12.14 12.71
CA ALA A 42 18.02 -11.31 11.54
C ALA A 42 18.22 -12.16 10.27
N ASP A 43 18.98 -13.25 10.37
CA ASP A 43 19.20 -14.18 9.27
C ASP A 43 17.90 -14.84 8.79
N GLU A 44 17.06 -15.28 9.72
CA GLU A 44 15.75 -15.84 9.39
C GLU A 44 14.84 -14.80 8.72
N GLN A 45 14.83 -13.56 9.21
CA GLN A 45 14.08 -12.46 8.58
C GLN A 45 14.56 -12.20 7.15
N MET A 46 15.87 -12.18 6.92
CA MET A 46 16.45 -12.02 5.58
C MET A 46 16.13 -13.20 4.66
N ARG A 47 16.12 -14.43 5.21
CA ARG A 47 15.74 -15.65 4.46
C ARG A 47 14.29 -15.56 3.98
N ARG A 48 13.36 -15.15 4.87
CA ARG A 48 11.93 -14.96 4.54
C ARG A 48 11.73 -13.91 3.45
N GLY A 49 12.43 -12.77 3.53
CA GLY A 49 12.39 -11.74 2.48
C GLY A 49 12.84 -12.28 1.11
N LYS A 50 13.97 -12.99 1.07
CA LYS A 50 14.47 -13.64 -0.16
C LYS A 50 13.50 -14.67 -0.71
N GLU A 51 12.84 -15.44 0.14
CA GLU A 51 11.83 -16.42 -0.25
C GLU A 51 10.61 -15.76 -0.90
N ARG A 52 10.08 -14.70 -0.27
CA ARG A 52 8.99 -13.90 -0.86
C ARG A 52 9.38 -13.32 -2.22
N ARG A 53 10.60 -12.77 -2.35
CA ARG A 53 11.08 -12.21 -3.62
C ARG A 53 11.17 -13.27 -4.71
N LYS A 54 11.73 -14.44 -4.40
CA LYS A 54 11.80 -15.58 -5.35
C LYS A 54 10.42 -16.02 -5.82
N GLN A 55 9.44 -16.08 -4.92
CA GLN A 55 8.06 -16.40 -5.26
C GLN A 55 7.45 -15.34 -6.19
N PHE A 56 7.65 -14.06 -5.89
CA PHE A 56 7.18 -12.96 -6.72
C PHE A 56 7.78 -13.00 -8.13
N ASP A 57 9.11 -13.15 -8.25
CA ASP A 57 9.78 -13.26 -9.55
C ASP A 57 9.31 -14.49 -10.34
N TRP A 58 8.97 -15.60 -9.66
CA TRP A 58 8.37 -16.76 -10.30
C TRP A 58 6.97 -16.46 -10.83
N ASN A 59 6.11 -15.80 -10.03
CA ASN A 59 4.78 -15.38 -10.47
C ASN A 59 4.85 -14.46 -11.71
N ILE A 60 5.74 -13.46 -11.73
CA ILE A 60 5.94 -12.58 -12.90
C ILE A 60 6.28 -13.39 -14.14
N ARG A 61 7.23 -14.34 -14.04
CA ARG A 61 7.61 -15.20 -15.18
C ARG A 61 6.43 -16.03 -15.70
N GLN A 62 5.64 -16.60 -14.80
CA GLN A 62 4.45 -17.37 -15.18
C GLN A 62 3.41 -16.48 -15.89
N GLU A 63 3.17 -15.26 -15.39
CA GLU A 63 2.24 -14.35 -16.03
C GLU A 63 2.67 -14.00 -17.45
N ARG A 64 3.96 -13.68 -17.71
CA ARG A 64 4.45 -13.35 -19.06
C ARG A 64 4.17 -14.40 -20.13
N GLU A 65 4.07 -15.66 -19.74
CA GLU A 65 3.83 -16.77 -20.68
C GLU A 65 2.34 -16.94 -21.02
N ARG A 66 1.45 -16.19 -20.36
CA ARG A 66 0.00 -16.33 -20.53
C ARG A 66 -0.50 -15.59 -21.77
N LYS A 67 -1.29 -16.29 -22.57
CA LYS A 67 -1.83 -15.79 -23.84
C LYS A 67 -2.77 -14.60 -23.67
N TRP A 68 -3.51 -14.51 -22.55
CA TRP A 68 -4.49 -13.46 -22.30
C TRP A 68 -3.87 -12.06 -22.18
N LEU A 69 -2.55 -11.95 -21.94
CA LEU A 69 -1.81 -10.69 -21.94
C LEU A 69 -1.65 -10.05 -23.33
N THR A 70 -2.15 -10.69 -24.39
CA THR A 70 -2.07 -10.15 -25.75
C THR A 70 -3.20 -9.13 -25.94
N VAL A 71 -2.84 -7.84 -25.88
CA VAL A 71 -3.73 -6.71 -26.12
C VAL A 71 -3.36 -6.06 -27.45
N HIS A 72 -4.36 -5.66 -28.24
CA HIS A 72 -4.10 -4.90 -29.47
C HIS A 72 -3.48 -3.53 -29.11
N PRO A 73 -2.41 -3.06 -29.77
CA PRO A 73 -1.74 -1.81 -29.42
C PRO A 73 -2.68 -0.60 -29.34
N ASP A 74 -3.60 -0.46 -30.29
CA ASP A 74 -4.54 0.67 -30.31
C ASP A 74 -5.52 0.63 -29.12
N VAL A 75 -5.88 -0.57 -28.63
CA VAL A 75 -6.73 -0.72 -27.44
C VAL A 75 -5.95 -0.41 -26.17
N GLU A 76 -4.68 -0.85 -26.09
CA GLU A 76 -3.79 -0.49 -24.98
C GLU A 76 -3.62 1.04 -24.93
N ASP A 77 -3.36 1.69 -26.06
CA ASP A 77 -3.16 3.14 -26.16
C ASP A 77 -4.42 3.93 -25.77
N GLU A 78 -5.60 3.52 -26.24
CA GLU A 78 -6.87 4.13 -25.87
C GLU A 78 -7.12 4.02 -24.35
N VAL A 79 -6.92 2.83 -23.78
CA VAL A 79 -7.21 2.58 -22.36
C VAL A 79 -6.28 3.37 -21.44
N ILE A 80 -4.98 3.42 -21.72
CA ILE A 80 -4.00 4.08 -20.84
C ILE A 80 -4.03 5.61 -20.93
N HIS A 81 -4.59 6.17 -22.00
CA HIS A 81 -4.75 7.63 -22.16
C HIS A 81 -6.18 8.12 -21.83
N SER A 82 -7.11 7.22 -21.52
CA SER A 82 -8.43 7.57 -20.99
C SER A 82 -8.34 7.84 -19.49
N GLY A 83 -9.03 8.89 -19.01
CA GLY A 83 -9.18 9.14 -17.56
C GLY A 83 -10.04 8.06 -16.88
N ALA A 84 -9.94 7.94 -15.55
CA ALA A 84 -10.72 6.94 -14.83
C ALA A 84 -12.23 7.13 -14.99
N ALA A 85 -12.71 8.38 -14.93
CA ALA A 85 -14.12 8.72 -15.17
C ALA A 85 -14.59 8.31 -16.59
N GLU A 86 -13.74 8.52 -17.60
CA GLU A 86 -14.04 8.16 -18.98
C GLU A 86 -14.12 6.64 -19.16
N LEU A 87 -13.16 5.90 -18.59
CA LEU A 87 -13.16 4.43 -18.63
C LEU A 87 -14.44 3.86 -18.00
N ILE A 88 -14.86 4.39 -16.85
CA ILE A 88 -16.10 3.97 -16.19
C ILE A 88 -17.30 4.19 -17.10
N GLU A 89 -17.43 5.37 -17.71
CA GLU A 89 -18.53 5.67 -18.63
C GLU A 89 -18.54 4.76 -19.85
N LYS A 90 -17.38 4.50 -20.48
CA LYS A 90 -17.27 3.59 -21.62
C LYS A 90 -17.69 2.16 -21.22
N MET A 91 -17.25 1.67 -20.05
CA MET A 91 -17.66 0.36 -19.53
C MET A 91 -19.15 0.31 -19.20
N LYS A 92 -19.70 1.34 -18.55
CA LYS A 92 -21.14 1.46 -18.28
C LYS A 92 -21.96 1.54 -19.55
N ARG A 93 -21.43 2.05 -20.66
CA ARG A 93 -22.15 2.07 -21.95
C ARG A 93 -21.99 0.77 -22.73
N GLY A 94 -21.01 -0.05 -22.39
CA GLY A 94 -20.66 -1.26 -23.14
C GLY A 94 -19.81 -0.97 -24.38
N GLU A 95 -19.16 0.19 -24.43
CA GLU A 95 -18.23 0.58 -25.51
C GLU A 95 -16.90 -0.17 -25.39
N ILE A 96 -16.48 -0.47 -24.16
CA ILE A 96 -15.34 -1.33 -23.82
C ILE A 96 -15.71 -2.21 -22.64
N SER A 97 -15.19 -3.44 -22.57
CA SER A 97 -15.47 -4.33 -21.45
C SER A 97 -14.47 -4.11 -20.30
N ALA A 98 -14.92 -4.34 -19.06
CA ALA A 98 -14.08 -4.32 -17.88
C ALA A 98 -12.97 -5.37 -17.96
N GLU A 99 -13.24 -6.55 -18.54
CA GLU A 99 -12.19 -7.54 -18.79
C GLU A 99 -11.06 -7.00 -19.67
N VAL A 100 -11.39 -6.27 -20.74
CA VAL A 100 -10.38 -5.67 -21.64
C VAL A 100 -9.57 -4.62 -20.87
N VAL A 101 -10.24 -3.69 -20.18
CA VAL A 101 -9.58 -2.65 -19.38
C VAL A 101 -8.66 -3.27 -18.32
N MET A 102 -9.16 -4.26 -17.56
CA MET A 102 -8.38 -4.97 -16.55
C MET A 102 -7.17 -5.68 -17.16
N THR A 103 -7.36 -6.34 -18.31
CA THR A 103 -6.28 -7.03 -19.02
C THR A 103 -5.15 -6.07 -19.41
N VAL A 104 -5.50 -4.87 -19.90
CA VAL A 104 -4.53 -3.81 -20.20
C VAL A 104 -3.75 -3.46 -18.94
N TYR A 105 -4.43 -3.14 -17.83
CA TYR A 105 -3.75 -2.71 -16.61
C TYR A 105 -2.94 -3.82 -15.94
N CYS A 106 -3.37 -5.08 -15.98
CA CYS A 106 -2.55 -6.22 -15.55
C CYS A 106 -1.25 -6.33 -16.36
N ARG A 107 -1.33 -6.19 -17.69
CA ARG A 107 -0.17 -6.17 -18.58
C ARG A 107 0.77 -5.00 -18.27
N ARG A 108 0.22 -3.79 -18.13
CA ARG A 108 1.00 -2.59 -17.79
C ARG A 108 1.66 -2.69 -16.41
N ALA A 109 0.99 -3.31 -15.45
CA ALA A 109 1.55 -3.57 -14.13
C ALA A 109 2.71 -4.57 -14.19
N LEU A 110 2.64 -5.64 -15.00
CA LEU A 110 3.80 -6.53 -15.20
C LEU A 110 5.02 -5.78 -15.75
N LEU A 111 4.81 -4.89 -16.72
CA LEU A 111 5.89 -4.05 -17.25
C LEU A 111 6.49 -3.14 -16.16
N ALA A 112 5.65 -2.55 -15.30
CA ALA A 112 6.11 -1.75 -14.17
C ALA A 112 6.81 -2.57 -13.08
N ALA A 113 6.42 -3.83 -12.85
CA ALA A 113 7.18 -4.73 -11.97
C ALA A 113 8.60 -4.96 -12.50
N GLU A 114 8.76 -5.17 -13.81
CA GLU A 114 10.06 -5.42 -14.43
C GLU A 114 10.95 -4.19 -14.52
N LYS A 115 10.37 -3.04 -14.91
CA LYS A 115 11.11 -1.81 -15.18
C LYS A 115 11.30 -0.94 -13.95
N LEU A 116 10.29 -0.88 -13.10
CA LEU A 116 10.24 0.06 -11.99
C LEU A 116 10.30 -0.64 -10.62
N ASN A 117 10.10 -1.95 -10.57
CA ASN A 117 9.93 -2.72 -9.33
C ASN A 117 8.85 -2.09 -8.43
N ALA A 118 7.73 -1.66 -9.04
CA ALA A 118 6.67 -0.91 -8.37
C ALA A 118 5.65 -1.79 -7.63
N LEU A 119 5.61 -3.10 -7.92
CA LEU A 119 4.65 -4.03 -7.32
C LEU A 119 5.24 -4.80 -6.13
N ALA A 120 4.39 -5.03 -5.13
CA ALA A 120 4.66 -5.91 -3.99
C ALA A 120 3.94 -7.27 -4.13
N ALA A 121 2.72 -7.28 -4.65
CA ALA A 121 1.92 -8.48 -4.88
C ALA A 121 0.79 -8.22 -5.89
N PHE A 122 0.20 -9.27 -6.45
CA PHE A 122 -0.97 -9.19 -7.34
C PHE A 122 -1.70 -10.55 -7.41
N ASN A 123 -2.97 -10.52 -7.82
CA ASN A 123 -3.75 -11.71 -8.19
C ASN A 123 -4.61 -11.39 -9.42
N PHE A 124 -4.03 -11.52 -10.61
CA PHE A 124 -4.70 -11.14 -11.85
C PHE A 124 -5.84 -12.09 -12.23
N ASP A 125 -5.79 -13.36 -11.83
CA ASP A 125 -6.88 -14.29 -12.08
C ASP A 125 -8.16 -13.85 -11.37
N GLU A 126 -8.04 -13.46 -10.11
CA GLU A 126 -9.16 -12.93 -9.35
C GLU A 126 -9.64 -11.58 -9.92
N ALA A 127 -8.72 -10.69 -10.30
CA ALA A 127 -9.07 -9.40 -10.88
C ALA A 127 -9.83 -9.56 -12.21
N LEU A 128 -9.38 -10.43 -13.11
CA LEU A 128 -10.05 -10.74 -14.38
C LEU A 128 -11.39 -11.45 -14.19
N MET A 129 -11.48 -12.35 -13.20
CA MET A 129 -12.74 -12.99 -12.84
C MET A 129 -13.78 -11.95 -12.39
N LYS A 130 -13.38 -10.98 -11.55
CA LYS A 130 -14.26 -9.88 -11.13
C LYS A 130 -14.63 -8.96 -12.29
N ALA A 131 -13.69 -8.69 -13.20
CA ALA A 131 -13.94 -7.88 -14.38
C ALA A 131 -14.98 -8.52 -15.32
N ARG A 132 -14.88 -9.84 -15.55
CA ARG A 132 -15.91 -10.61 -16.29
C ARG A 132 -17.27 -10.61 -15.58
N ALA A 133 -17.28 -10.66 -14.25
CA ALA A 133 -18.52 -10.59 -13.49
C ALA A 133 -19.17 -9.20 -13.61
N ALA A 134 -18.36 -8.12 -13.63
CA ALA A 134 -18.84 -6.78 -13.92
C ALA A 134 -19.43 -6.71 -15.34
N ASP A 135 -18.74 -7.22 -16.35
CA ASP A 135 -19.26 -7.26 -17.73
C ASP A 135 -20.61 -7.98 -17.82
N LYS A 136 -20.77 -9.11 -17.12
CA LYS A 136 -22.06 -9.80 -17.03
C LYS A 136 -23.14 -8.95 -16.33
N GLN A 137 -22.80 -8.28 -15.22
CA GLN A 137 -23.73 -7.38 -14.54
C GLN A 137 -24.17 -6.24 -15.47
N ARG A 138 -23.27 -5.72 -16.30
CA ARG A 138 -23.59 -4.69 -17.28
C ARG A 138 -24.63 -5.18 -18.29
N GLU A 139 -24.52 -6.40 -18.78
CA GLU A 139 -25.47 -6.99 -19.73
C GLU A 139 -26.87 -7.21 -19.12
N GLU A 140 -26.94 -7.48 -17.81
CA GLU A 140 -28.19 -7.75 -17.09
C GLU A 140 -28.98 -6.46 -16.74
N VAL A 141 -28.35 -5.29 -16.82
CA VAL A 141 -28.95 -3.99 -16.43
C VAL A 141 -29.36 -3.16 -17.64
N GLU A 142 -30.63 -2.78 -17.70
CA GLU A 142 -31.16 -1.86 -18.72
C GLU A 142 -30.82 -0.39 -18.42
N ASP A 143 -30.98 0.04 -17.16
CA ASP A 143 -30.66 1.40 -16.71
C ASP A 143 -29.24 1.47 -16.14
N ILE A 144 -28.30 1.93 -16.95
CA ILE A 144 -26.87 2.02 -16.60
C ILE A 144 -26.60 2.96 -15.41
N SER A 145 -27.55 3.82 -15.02
CA SER A 145 -27.42 4.68 -13.83
C SER A 145 -27.46 3.89 -12.53
N LEU A 146 -27.99 2.66 -12.55
CA LEU A 146 -28.00 1.73 -11.42
C LEU A 146 -26.64 1.02 -11.22
N LEU A 147 -25.71 1.14 -12.17
CA LEU A 147 -24.38 0.56 -12.01
C LEU A 147 -23.55 1.37 -11.00
N PRO A 148 -22.72 0.70 -10.18
CA PRO A 148 -21.89 1.33 -9.17
C PRO A 148 -21.03 2.51 -9.69
N PRO A 149 -20.66 3.49 -8.85
CA PRO A 149 -19.97 4.69 -9.30
C PRO A 149 -18.55 4.45 -9.85
N LEU A 150 -17.84 3.41 -9.39
CA LEU A 150 -16.50 3.02 -9.87
C LEU A 150 -16.53 1.69 -10.64
N PHE A 151 -17.66 1.39 -11.28
CA PHE A 151 -17.95 0.13 -11.95
C PHE A 151 -16.79 -0.39 -12.81
N GLY A 152 -16.24 -1.55 -12.44
CA GLY A 152 -15.21 -2.27 -13.20
C GLY A 152 -13.81 -1.64 -13.16
N LEU A 153 -13.62 -0.48 -12.50
CA LEU A 153 -12.37 0.27 -12.55
C LEU A 153 -11.24 -0.49 -11.82
N PRO A 154 -10.09 -0.75 -12.47
CA PRO A 154 -8.90 -1.29 -11.80
C PRO A 154 -8.30 -0.25 -10.83
N VAL A 155 -7.97 -0.68 -9.61
CA VAL A 155 -7.35 0.20 -8.60
C VAL A 155 -6.11 -0.46 -7.97
N SER A 156 -5.00 0.26 -7.91
CA SER A 156 -3.80 -0.18 -7.18
C SER A 156 -3.86 0.24 -5.71
N ILE A 157 -3.38 -0.63 -4.83
CA ILE A 157 -3.46 -0.43 -3.37
C ILE A 157 -2.07 -0.48 -2.74
N LYS A 158 -1.68 0.56 -2.00
CA LYS A 158 -0.40 0.61 -1.30
C LYS A 158 -0.22 -0.58 -0.36
N GLU A 159 0.97 -1.17 -0.30
CA GLU A 159 1.22 -2.46 0.37
C GLU A 159 0.78 -2.51 1.83
N ASN A 160 0.90 -1.42 2.59
CA ASN A 160 0.53 -1.40 4.00
C ASN A 160 -0.98 -1.29 4.30
N ILE A 161 -1.84 -1.25 3.29
CA ILE A 161 -3.30 -1.23 3.46
C ILE A 161 -3.82 -2.67 3.40
N LYS A 162 -4.54 -3.13 4.42
CA LYS A 162 -5.08 -4.50 4.46
C LYS A 162 -5.96 -4.79 3.24
N MET A 163 -5.70 -5.93 2.61
CA MET A 163 -6.48 -6.45 1.49
C MET A 163 -6.55 -7.97 1.66
N GLU A 164 -7.76 -8.51 1.69
CA GLU A 164 -8.01 -9.92 1.96
C GLU A 164 -7.15 -10.83 1.05
N GLY A 165 -6.47 -11.80 1.66
CA GLY A 165 -5.62 -12.75 0.94
C GLY A 165 -4.20 -12.25 0.63
N PHE A 166 -3.86 -11.01 0.97
CA PHE A 166 -2.53 -10.42 0.78
C PHE A 166 -1.91 -10.04 2.12
N ASP A 167 -0.57 -10.13 2.20
CA ASP A 167 0.15 -9.56 3.34
C ASP A 167 0.07 -8.02 3.32
N ALA A 168 0.06 -7.40 4.50
CA ALA A 168 0.28 -5.97 4.70
C ALA A 168 1.47 -5.74 5.65
N THR A 169 2.68 -5.83 5.11
CA THR A 169 3.91 -5.91 5.90
C THR A 169 4.47 -4.54 6.31
N GLY A 170 4.21 -3.51 5.52
CA GLY A 170 4.90 -2.22 5.62
C GLY A 170 6.41 -2.34 5.34
N GLY A 171 6.81 -3.26 4.46
CA GLY A 171 8.22 -3.54 4.16
C GLY A 171 8.98 -4.27 5.28
N ARG A 172 8.27 -4.91 6.22
CA ARG A 172 8.84 -5.60 7.39
C ARG A 172 8.68 -7.11 7.26
N THR A 173 9.80 -7.83 7.21
CA THR A 173 9.84 -9.29 6.98
C THR A 173 9.08 -10.09 8.04
N THR A 174 8.92 -9.55 9.25
CA THR A 174 8.22 -10.21 10.36
C THR A 174 6.77 -10.54 10.01
N PHE A 175 6.14 -9.71 9.18
CA PHE A 175 4.74 -9.81 8.77
C PHE A 175 4.55 -10.55 7.44
N LEU A 176 5.60 -11.14 6.87
CA LEU A 176 5.48 -11.94 5.65
C LEU A 176 4.74 -13.26 5.89
N PHE A 177 4.04 -13.75 4.87
CA PHE A 177 3.30 -15.02 4.89
C PHE A 177 2.20 -15.03 5.96
N GLN A 178 1.59 -13.87 6.16
CA GLN A 178 0.48 -13.62 7.08
C GLN A 178 -0.56 -12.83 6.30
N PRO A 179 -1.27 -13.48 5.36
CA PRO A 179 -2.27 -12.80 4.56
C PRO A 179 -3.39 -12.30 5.46
N GLU A 180 -3.90 -11.11 5.14
CA GLU A 180 -4.99 -10.50 5.90
C GLU A 180 -6.29 -11.28 5.68
N GLU A 181 -7.03 -11.49 6.78
CA GLU A 181 -8.32 -12.19 6.77
C GLU A 181 -9.47 -11.32 6.26
N GLU A 182 -9.30 -10.00 6.26
CA GLU A 182 -10.30 -9.05 5.79
C GLU A 182 -9.67 -7.82 5.13
N ASP A 183 -10.46 -7.19 4.27
CA ASP A 183 -10.13 -5.90 3.66
C ASP A 183 -10.13 -4.77 4.71
N GLY A 184 -9.21 -3.81 4.55
CA GLY A 184 -9.29 -2.52 5.22
C GLY A 184 -10.49 -1.70 4.74
N SER A 185 -10.91 -0.70 5.53
CA SER A 185 -12.14 0.06 5.25
C SER A 185 -12.12 0.76 3.88
N VAL A 186 -10.97 1.26 3.43
CA VAL A 186 -10.83 1.88 2.10
C VAL A 186 -11.02 0.87 0.96
N VAL A 187 -10.54 -0.36 1.15
CA VAL A 187 -10.65 -1.43 0.13
C VAL A 187 -12.09 -1.95 0.09
N LYS A 188 -12.75 -2.09 1.24
CA LYS A 188 -14.18 -2.39 1.35
C LYS A 188 -15.01 -1.32 0.61
N ALA A 189 -14.75 -0.04 0.87
CA ALA A 189 -15.44 1.07 0.22
C ALA A 189 -15.26 1.07 -1.32
N LEU A 190 -14.04 0.82 -1.81
CA LEU A 190 -13.77 0.69 -3.24
C LEU A 190 -14.55 -0.47 -3.88
N ARG A 191 -14.52 -1.65 -3.26
CA ARG A 191 -15.25 -2.83 -3.77
C ARG A 191 -16.76 -2.61 -3.76
N GLY A 192 -17.29 -2.00 -2.70
CA GLY A 192 -18.71 -1.61 -2.61
C GLY A 192 -19.11 -0.59 -3.68
N ALA A 193 -18.19 0.28 -4.09
CA ALA A 193 -18.35 1.20 -5.21
C ALA A 193 -18.18 0.54 -6.60
N GLY A 194 -17.93 -0.76 -6.66
CA GLY A 194 -17.76 -1.54 -7.91
C GLY A 194 -16.36 -1.50 -8.51
N ALA A 195 -15.38 -0.92 -7.82
CA ALA A 195 -13.99 -0.95 -8.25
C ALA A 195 -13.35 -2.33 -7.99
N ILE A 196 -12.27 -2.63 -8.72
CA ILE A 196 -11.55 -3.90 -8.64
C ILE A 196 -10.09 -3.64 -8.23
N PRO A 197 -9.77 -3.73 -6.93
CA PRO A 197 -8.40 -3.78 -6.45
C PRO A 197 -7.65 -4.96 -7.10
N PHE A 198 -6.60 -4.67 -7.89
CA PHE A 198 -5.95 -5.70 -8.73
C PHE A 198 -4.51 -5.99 -8.35
N CYS A 199 -3.84 -5.07 -7.65
CA CYS A 199 -2.46 -5.27 -7.20
C CYS A 199 -2.13 -4.44 -5.95
N LYS A 200 -1.00 -4.81 -5.34
CA LYS A 200 -0.38 -4.15 -4.20
C LYS A 200 0.92 -3.48 -4.64
N THR A 201 1.14 -2.22 -4.28
CA THR A 201 2.36 -1.49 -4.70
C THR A 201 3.39 -1.36 -3.58
N ASN A 202 4.67 -1.40 -3.94
CA ASN A 202 5.80 -1.37 -3.03
C ASN A 202 5.87 -0.10 -2.15
N VAL A 203 6.57 -0.23 -1.02
CA VAL A 203 6.68 0.77 0.05
C VAL A 203 8.09 0.76 0.65
N PRO A 204 8.58 1.85 1.27
CA PRO A 204 9.80 1.78 2.05
C PRO A 204 9.67 0.93 3.30
N GLN A 205 10.80 0.44 3.79
CA GLN A 205 10.87 -0.26 5.06
C GLN A 205 10.25 0.59 6.19
N CYS A 206 9.30 -0.01 6.91
CA CYS A 206 8.54 0.60 7.99
C CYS A 206 7.67 1.81 7.59
N ILE A 207 7.50 2.12 6.30
CA ILE A 207 6.68 3.25 5.81
C ILE A 207 7.23 4.65 6.16
N ILE A 208 8.35 4.75 6.89
CA ILE A 208 8.97 6.01 7.35
C ILE A 208 10.19 6.36 6.48
N ALA A 209 9.97 6.56 5.18
CA ALA A 209 10.97 7.16 4.30
C ALA A 209 10.31 7.90 3.13
N ALA A 210 11.02 8.91 2.61
CA ALA A 210 10.62 9.66 1.42
C ALA A 210 11.16 9.03 0.11
N VAL A 211 11.76 7.85 0.20
CA VAL A 211 12.16 6.99 -0.92
C VAL A 211 11.47 5.63 -0.74
N THR A 212 11.49 4.75 -1.74
CA THR A 212 10.83 3.44 -1.67
C THR A 212 11.85 2.33 -1.86
N ASP A 213 12.36 1.79 -0.75
CA ASP A 213 13.29 0.66 -0.72
C ASP A 213 13.09 -0.16 0.57
N ASN A 214 13.22 -1.48 0.47
CA ASN A 214 13.12 -2.40 1.60
C ASN A 214 13.75 -3.77 1.27
N HIS A 215 14.05 -4.56 2.29
CA HIS A 215 14.71 -5.87 2.13
C HIS A 215 13.82 -7.01 1.59
N ILE A 216 12.52 -6.78 1.37
CA ILE A 216 11.59 -7.77 0.81
C ILE A 216 11.52 -7.61 -0.71
N TYR A 217 11.13 -6.43 -1.15
CA TYR A 217 10.81 -6.11 -2.54
C TYR A 217 11.95 -5.35 -3.23
N GLY A 218 12.87 -4.72 -2.50
CA GLY A 218 13.93 -3.87 -3.05
C GLY A 218 13.45 -2.48 -3.43
N GLU A 219 14.31 -1.75 -4.13
CA GLU A 219 14.10 -0.36 -4.53
C GLU A 219 13.09 -0.24 -5.67
N THR A 220 12.14 0.69 -5.53
CA THR A 220 11.30 1.17 -6.64
C THR A 220 11.88 2.44 -7.22
N VAL A 221 11.99 2.50 -8.55
CA VAL A 221 12.55 3.65 -9.27
C VAL A 221 11.47 4.51 -9.94
N ASN A 222 11.83 5.72 -10.32
CA ASN A 222 10.91 6.74 -10.86
C ASN A 222 10.34 6.36 -12.24
N ALA A 223 9.07 6.66 -12.48
CA ALA A 223 8.40 6.41 -13.76
C ALA A 223 9.07 7.07 -14.99
N TYR A 224 9.75 8.20 -14.80
CA TYR A 224 10.45 8.94 -15.87
C TYR A 224 11.92 8.55 -15.99
N SER A 225 12.52 7.91 -14.98
CA SER A 225 13.94 7.60 -14.97
C SER A 225 14.32 6.55 -13.92
N GLU A 226 14.87 5.43 -14.38
CA GLU A 226 15.40 4.37 -13.50
C GLU A 226 16.57 4.82 -12.62
N GLN A 227 17.14 6.01 -12.86
CA GLN A 227 18.25 6.59 -12.08
C GLN A 227 17.79 7.48 -10.92
N HIS A 228 16.49 7.73 -10.80
CA HIS A 228 15.92 8.62 -9.80
C HIS A 228 14.96 7.87 -8.88
N SER A 229 14.81 8.37 -7.65
CA SER A 229 13.82 7.86 -6.71
C SER A 229 12.41 8.17 -7.19
N CYS A 230 11.47 7.23 -6.99
CA CYS A 230 10.04 7.47 -7.17
C CYS A 230 9.39 8.21 -5.99
N GLY A 231 10.15 8.56 -4.96
CA GLY A 231 9.61 9.15 -3.74
C GLY A 231 9.02 8.10 -2.79
N GLY A 232 8.32 8.58 -1.77
CA GLY A 232 7.79 7.69 -0.74
C GLY A 232 6.97 8.43 0.32
N SER A 233 6.22 7.71 1.15
CA SER A 233 6.21 6.24 1.22
C SER A 233 5.23 5.52 0.29
N SER A 234 4.41 6.23 -0.48
CA SER A 234 3.55 5.63 -1.54
C SER A 234 4.26 5.63 -2.90
N GLY A 235 5.57 5.33 -2.94
CA GLY A 235 6.34 5.43 -4.18
C GLY A 235 6.00 4.36 -5.21
N GLY A 236 5.59 3.16 -4.78
CA GLY A 236 5.02 2.16 -5.68
C GLY A 236 3.78 2.68 -6.42
N GLU A 237 2.85 3.31 -5.70
CA GLU A 237 1.67 3.96 -6.31
C GLU A 237 2.08 5.08 -7.27
N GLY A 238 2.98 5.96 -6.84
CA GLY A 238 3.46 7.07 -7.69
C GLY A 238 4.08 6.58 -8.99
N ALA A 239 4.96 5.57 -8.91
CA ALA A 239 5.59 4.95 -10.07
C ALA A 239 4.57 4.24 -10.97
N LEU A 240 3.63 3.49 -10.38
CA LEU A 240 2.66 2.69 -11.14
C LEU A 240 1.62 3.57 -11.85
N VAL A 241 1.08 4.59 -11.17
CA VAL A 241 0.17 5.55 -11.80
C VAL A 241 0.94 6.39 -12.82
N GLY A 242 2.12 6.92 -12.45
CA GLY A 242 2.95 7.75 -13.33
C GLY A 242 3.43 7.06 -14.60
N SER A 243 3.54 5.71 -14.61
CA SER A 243 3.86 4.93 -15.80
C SER A 243 2.63 4.48 -16.61
N LEU A 244 1.45 5.02 -16.31
CA LEU A 244 0.16 4.61 -16.89
C LEU A 244 -0.08 3.10 -16.74
N SER A 245 0.30 2.56 -15.58
CA SER A 245 0.13 1.16 -15.22
C SER A 245 -0.96 0.93 -14.18
N SER A 246 -1.62 2.01 -13.75
CA SER A 246 -2.86 2.01 -12.99
C SER A 246 -3.58 3.35 -13.26
N PRO A 247 -4.92 3.37 -13.45
CA PRO A 247 -5.64 4.63 -13.64
C PRO A 247 -5.82 5.39 -12.32
N LEU A 248 -5.76 4.67 -11.20
CA LEU A 248 -6.02 5.17 -9.85
C LEU A 248 -5.27 4.33 -8.83
N GLY A 249 -4.59 5.01 -7.90
CA GLY A 249 -3.91 4.41 -6.77
C GLY A 249 -4.43 4.90 -5.42
N ILE A 250 -4.48 4.02 -4.42
CA ILE A 250 -4.72 4.40 -3.02
C ILE A 250 -3.42 4.33 -2.24
N GLY A 251 -3.03 5.48 -1.66
CA GLY A 251 -1.88 5.58 -0.79
C GLY A 251 -2.23 6.12 0.59
N THR A 252 -1.18 6.39 1.37
CA THR A 252 -1.30 7.00 2.70
C THR A 252 -0.36 8.18 2.84
N ASP A 253 -0.72 9.16 3.67
CA ASP A 253 0.07 10.36 3.92
C ASP A 253 -0.06 10.81 5.37
N LEU A 254 1.08 10.78 6.06
CA LEU A 254 1.27 11.41 7.37
C LEU A 254 2.05 12.73 7.23
N SER A 255 3.10 12.72 6.40
CA SER A 255 4.06 13.83 6.27
C SER A 255 4.55 14.05 4.83
N GLY A 256 3.75 13.70 3.83
CA GLY A 256 4.06 13.87 2.40
C GLY A 256 3.98 12.59 1.58
N SER A 257 3.62 11.45 2.18
CA SER A 257 3.73 10.15 1.52
C SER A 257 2.78 9.93 0.34
N LEU A 258 1.79 10.78 0.10
CA LEU A 258 1.05 10.84 -1.17
C LEU A 258 1.65 11.90 -2.09
N ARG A 259 1.89 13.10 -1.54
CA ARG A 259 2.28 14.29 -2.32
C ARG A 259 3.69 14.22 -2.91
N ASN A 260 4.65 13.66 -2.16
CA ASN A 260 6.03 13.49 -2.62
C ASN A 260 6.12 12.55 -3.82
N PRO A 261 5.64 11.28 -3.74
CA PRO A 261 5.69 10.40 -4.90
C PRO A 261 4.81 10.88 -6.05
N ALA A 262 3.69 11.56 -5.77
CA ALA A 262 2.90 12.17 -6.83
C ALA A 262 3.68 13.24 -7.61
N ALA A 263 4.30 14.18 -6.90
CA ALA A 263 5.11 15.24 -7.52
C ALA A 263 6.30 14.68 -8.30
N TRP A 264 6.96 13.63 -7.79
CA TRP A 264 8.17 13.09 -8.41
C TRP A 264 7.85 12.20 -9.62
N ASN A 265 6.67 11.59 -9.69
CA ASN A 265 6.21 10.80 -10.83
C ASN A 265 5.13 11.52 -11.65
N GLY A 266 5.05 12.86 -11.55
CA GLY A 266 4.24 13.68 -12.46
C GLY A 266 2.75 13.36 -12.45
N VAL A 267 2.18 13.01 -11.29
CA VAL A 267 0.76 12.68 -11.12
C VAL A 267 0.12 13.56 -10.04
N VAL A 268 -1.20 13.55 -9.97
CA VAL A 268 -1.97 14.21 -8.91
C VAL A 268 -1.91 13.36 -7.65
N GLY A 269 -1.62 13.99 -6.51
CA GLY A 269 -1.67 13.35 -5.19
C GLY A 269 -2.55 14.15 -4.25
N PHE A 270 -3.71 13.62 -3.89
CA PHE A 270 -4.66 14.31 -3.03
C PHE A 270 -4.66 13.70 -1.62
N LYS A 271 -4.26 14.51 -0.64
CA LYS A 271 -4.29 14.19 0.79
C LYS A 271 -5.48 14.88 1.46
N PRO A 272 -6.55 14.16 1.83
CA PRO A 272 -7.68 14.72 2.57
C PRO A 272 -7.29 15.33 3.92
N THR A 273 -8.23 16.04 4.53
CA THR A 273 -8.13 16.48 5.93
C THR A 273 -8.07 15.27 6.86
N GLY A 274 -7.28 15.36 7.94
CA GLY A 274 -7.25 14.33 8.99
C GLY A 274 -8.66 14.05 9.53
N GLY A 275 -9.00 12.76 9.67
CA GLY A 275 -10.34 12.33 10.06
C GLY A 275 -11.36 12.31 8.92
N ARG A 276 -11.01 12.73 7.69
CA ARG A 276 -11.87 12.63 6.50
C ARG A 276 -11.28 11.60 5.52
N SER A 277 -11.01 10.40 6.01
CA SER A 277 -10.41 9.29 5.26
C SER A 277 -10.63 7.94 5.95
N TYR A 278 -10.58 6.86 5.18
CA TYR A 278 -10.63 5.48 5.66
C TYR A 278 -9.28 5.01 6.16
N VAL A 279 -9.13 4.71 7.44
CA VAL A 279 -7.82 4.38 8.04
C VAL A 279 -7.79 3.05 8.79
N LYS A 280 -8.94 2.47 9.11
CA LYS A 280 -9.08 1.12 9.64
C LYS A 280 -8.50 0.11 8.65
N GLY A 281 -7.58 -0.72 9.15
CA GLY A 281 -6.82 -1.64 8.31
C GLY A 281 -5.67 -0.98 7.56
N VAL A 282 -5.24 0.23 7.91
CA VAL A 282 -3.92 0.72 7.49
C VAL A 282 -2.88 0.27 8.52
N VAL A 283 -1.95 -0.58 8.09
CA VAL A 283 -0.84 -1.03 8.92
C VAL A 283 0.18 0.11 9.03
N PHE A 284 0.24 0.70 10.20
CA PHE A 284 1.20 1.74 10.57
C PHE A 284 1.74 1.46 11.97
N GLU A 285 2.41 0.33 12.12
CA GLU A 285 2.94 -0.08 13.41
C GLU A 285 4.38 0.38 13.58
N GLY A 286 4.54 1.43 14.38
CA GLY A 286 5.77 1.67 15.12
C GLY A 286 5.45 2.43 16.39
N LYS A 287 6.07 1.99 17.49
CA LYS A 287 6.06 2.72 18.76
C LYS A 287 7.31 3.58 18.82
N LEU A 288 7.16 4.87 19.04
CA LEU A 288 8.26 5.74 19.48
C LEU A 288 8.08 5.98 20.98
N ASN A 289 8.89 5.32 21.81
CA ASN A 289 8.87 5.46 23.27
C ASN A 289 7.44 5.41 23.87
N ASP A 290 6.77 4.28 23.70
CA ASP A 290 5.39 3.98 24.15
C ASP A 290 4.23 4.71 23.45
N TYR A 291 4.51 5.65 22.53
CA TYR A 291 3.48 6.29 21.69
C TYR A 291 3.37 5.62 20.32
N GLU A 292 2.15 5.35 19.88
CA GLU A 292 1.89 4.99 18.48
C GLU A 292 2.31 6.16 17.58
N LEU A 293 3.07 5.88 16.51
CA LEU A 293 3.58 6.92 15.59
C LEU A 293 2.44 7.75 14.96
N SER A 294 1.26 7.16 14.73
CA SER A 294 0.04 7.91 14.44
C SER A 294 -0.54 8.42 15.75
N THR A 295 -0.13 9.63 16.14
CA THR A 295 -0.72 10.30 17.30
C THR A 295 -1.94 11.12 16.86
N PRO A 296 -2.90 11.42 17.76
CA PRO A 296 -3.97 12.37 17.47
C PRO A 296 -3.47 13.74 16.99
N MET A 297 -2.19 14.07 17.24
CA MET A 297 -1.56 15.33 16.83
C MET A 297 -1.16 15.37 15.36
N VAL A 298 -0.84 14.21 14.76
CA VAL A 298 -0.50 14.10 13.34
C VAL A 298 -1.25 12.89 12.77
N PRO A 299 -2.48 13.08 12.27
CA PRO A 299 -3.29 11.98 11.79
C PRO A 299 -2.75 11.46 10.45
N ASN A 300 -2.53 10.14 10.36
CA ASN A 300 -2.35 9.47 9.08
C ASN A 300 -3.68 9.45 8.32
N VAL A 301 -3.64 9.63 7.00
CA VAL A 301 -4.83 9.54 6.15
C VAL A 301 -4.60 8.59 4.98
N THR A 302 -5.67 8.02 4.45
CA THR A 302 -5.68 7.50 3.08
C THR A 302 -6.06 8.61 2.10
N GLY A 303 -5.57 8.48 0.88
CA GLY A 303 -5.87 9.40 -0.21
C GLY A 303 -5.51 8.76 -1.54
N VAL A 304 -5.58 9.56 -2.60
CA VAL A 304 -5.55 9.06 -3.98
C VAL A 304 -4.36 9.60 -4.76
N LEU A 305 -3.86 8.78 -5.68
CA LEU A 305 -2.97 9.20 -6.76
C LEU A 305 -3.66 8.93 -8.11
N THR A 306 -3.71 9.93 -8.99
CA THR A 306 -4.42 9.88 -10.26
C THR A 306 -3.70 10.69 -11.34
N GLN A 307 -4.04 10.47 -12.61
CA GLN A 307 -3.53 11.29 -13.72
C GLN A 307 -4.13 12.71 -13.72
N THR A 308 -5.38 12.85 -13.29
CA THR A 308 -6.13 14.12 -13.35
C THR A 308 -6.72 14.50 -12.00
N VAL A 309 -7.06 15.78 -11.83
CA VAL A 309 -7.73 16.27 -10.61
C VAL A 309 -9.19 15.79 -10.58
N GLU A 310 -9.80 15.67 -11.75
CA GLU A 310 -11.15 15.18 -11.97
C GLU A 310 -11.30 13.74 -11.46
N ASP A 311 -10.34 12.87 -11.74
CA ASP A 311 -10.34 11.49 -11.25
C ASP A 311 -10.14 11.43 -9.73
N ALA A 312 -9.32 12.32 -9.16
CA ALA A 312 -9.20 12.43 -7.71
C ALA A 312 -10.54 12.87 -7.07
N ALA A 313 -11.21 13.85 -7.69
CA ALA A 313 -12.51 14.33 -7.25
C ALA A 313 -13.61 13.27 -7.38
N LEU A 314 -13.58 12.42 -8.41
CA LEU A 314 -14.50 11.30 -8.59
C LEU A 314 -14.45 10.32 -7.41
N VAL A 315 -13.25 9.93 -6.97
CA VAL A 315 -13.08 9.00 -5.85
C VAL A 315 -13.53 9.64 -4.54
N MET A 316 -13.12 10.89 -4.32
CA MET A 316 -13.57 11.63 -3.14
C MET A 316 -15.09 11.79 -3.13
N ARG A 317 -15.71 12.11 -4.26
CA ARG A 317 -17.18 12.14 -4.36
C ARG A 317 -17.78 10.80 -4.03
N THR A 318 -17.32 9.73 -4.67
CA THR A 318 -17.81 8.36 -4.42
C THR A 318 -17.79 7.98 -2.95
N PHE A 319 -16.72 8.34 -2.25
CA PHE A 319 -16.55 8.06 -0.83
C PHE A 319 -17.41 8.92 0.09
N TYR A 320 -17.89 10.08 -0.38
CA TYR A 320 -18.51 11.10 0.46
C TYR A 320 -19.86 11.60 -0.09
N ASP A 321 -20.50 10.98 -1.08
CA ASP A 321 -21.77 11.49 -1.68
C ASP A 321 -23.05 11.08 -0.94
N GLY A 322 -22.96 10.49 0.26
CA GLY A 322 -24.13 10.27 1.13
C GLY A 322 -25.13 9.20 0.67
N GLY A 323 -24.81 8.35 -0.32
CA GLY A 323 -25.67 7.25 -0.79
C GLY A 323 -25.56 5.95 0.03
N GLU A 324 -26.10 4.82 -0.43
CA GLU A 324 -26.01 3.53 0.31
C GLU A 324 -24.57 3.11 0.65
N THR A 325 -23.59 3.49 -0.18
CA THR A 325 -22.17 3.30 0.11
C THR A 325 -21.74 4.06 1.37
N TRP A 326 -22.31 5.23 1.66
CA TRP A 326 -22.02 6.06 2.82
C TRP A 326 -22.46 5.45 4.15
N ASP A 327 -23.58 4.72 4.17
CA ASP A 327 -24.08 4.10 5.40
C ASP A 327 -23.14 2.98 5.88
N SER A 328 -22.60 2.17 4.96
CA SER A 328 -21.57 1.17 5.28
C SER A 328 -20.24 1.78 5.77
N VAL A 329 -19.94 2.99 5.32
CA VAL A 329 -18.73 3.74 5.65
C VAL A 329 -18.79 4.31 7.06
N ALA A 330 -19.96 4.83 7.46
CA ALA A 330 -20.20 5.33 8.80
C ALA A 330 -20.10 4.21 9.87
N GLU A 331 -20.42 2.97 9.48
CA GLU A 331 -20.26 1.80 10.35
C GLU A 331 -18.79 1.40 10.53
N ASP A 332 -18.00 1.39 9.46
CA ASP A 332 -16.60 0.98 9.50
C ASP A 332 -15.65 2.09 10.03
N GLU A 333 -16.02 3.35 9.87
CA GLU A 333 -15.24 4.54 10.27
C GLU A 333 -16.09 5.56 11.05
N PRO A 334 -16.62 5.20 12.23
CA PRO A 334 -17.56 6.04 13.00
C PRO A 334 -16.95 7.36 13.51
N THR A 335 -15.64 7.53 13.37
CA THR A 335 -14.92 8.75 13.76
C THR A 335 -14.80 9.78 12.62
N SER A 336 -15.10 9.38 11.38
CA SER A 336 -15.13 10.30 10.24
C SER A 336 -16.41 11.12 10.28
N PRO A 337 -16.34 12.47 10.22
CA PRO A 337 -17.53 13.29 10.28
C PRO A 337 -18.39 13.06 9.03
N PRO A 338 -19.73 12.96 9.18
CA PRO A 338 -20.63 12.65 8.08
C PRO A 338 -20.89 13.89 7.22
N LEU A 339 -19.82 14.39 6.60
CA LEU A 339 -19.85 15.53 5.71
C LEU A 339 -19.95 15.00 4.27
N PRO A 340 -20.89 15.50 3.45
CA PRO A 340 -20.97 15.09 2.06
C PRO A 340 -19.86 15.74 1.21
N PHE A 341 -19.70 15.29 -0.04
CA PHE A 341 -18.88 15.96 -1.03
C PHE A 341 -19.60 17.22 -1.54
N ALA A 342 -18.97 18.39 -1.38
CA ALA A 342 -19.56 19.66 -1.79
C ALA A 342 -19.35 19.91 -3.30
N ASN A 343 -20.27 19.39 -4.11
CA ASN A 343 -20.22 19.49 -5.58
C ASN A 343 -20.22 20.94 -6.08
N ASP A 344 -20.97 21.82 -5.42
CA ASP A 344 -21.04 23.25 -5.69
C ASP A 344 -19.70 23.97 -5.43
N VAL A 345 -19.00 23.59 -4.37
CA VAL A 345 -17.67 24.13 -4.05
C VAL A 345 -16.64 23.66 -5.07
N TYR A 346 -16.63 22.36 -5.41
CA TYR A 346 -15.71 21.82 -6.41
C TYR A 346 -15.93 22.44 -7.81
N ALA A 347 -17.18 22.62 -8.21
CA ALA A 347 -17.52 23.20 -9.52
C ALA A 347 -17.42 24.73 -9.58
N SER A 348 -17.13 25.39 -8.46
CA SER A 348 -17.10 26.86 -8.40
C SER A 348 -15.98 27.41 -9.26
N THR A 349 -16.32 28.38 -10.10
CA THR A 349 -15.38 29.18 -10.89
C THR A 349 -15.18 30.57 -10.29
N THR A 350 -15.69 30.77 -9.05
CA THR A 350 -15.54 32.03 -8.34
C THR A 350 -14.05 32.30 -8.11
N PRO A 351 -13.53 33.49 -8.48
CA PRO A 351 -12.14 33.82 -8.25
C PRO A 351 -11.77 33.67 -6.77
N PHE A 352 -10.66 32.99 -6.49
CA PHE A 352 -10.08 32.97 -5.16
C PHE A 352 -9.54 34.37 -4.86
N LEU A 353 -10.25 35.13 -4.04
CA LEU A 353 -9.72 36.37 -3.49
C LEU A 353 -8.68 36.00 -2.45
N ALA A 354 -7.43 36.40 -2.68
CA ALA A 354 -6.43 36.26 -1.65
C ALA A 354 -6.82 37.17 -0.47
N PRO A 355 -6.52 36.80 0.78
CA PRO A 355 -6.84 37.66 1.93
C PRO A 355 -6.09 39.00 1.95
N TRP A 356 -5.25 39.27 0.93
CA TRP A 356 -4.51 40.51 0.72
C TRP A 356 -4.95 41.29 -0.54
N ASP A 357 -5.94 40.80 -1.29
CA ASP A 357 -6.66 41.54 -2.34
C ASP A 357 -7.90 42.23 -1.73
#